data_AF-A0A9P5D554-F1
#
_entry.id   AF-A0A9P5D554-F1
#
_cell.length_a   1.000
_cell.length_b   1.000
_cell.length_c   1.000
_cell.angle_alpha   90.00
_cell.angle_beta   90.00
_cell.angle_gamma   90.00
#
_symmetry.space_group_name_H-M   'P 1'
#
loop_
_entity.id
_entity.type
_entity.pdbx_description
1 polymer ?
#
loop_
_entity_poly.entity_id
_entity_poly.type
_entity_poly.pdbx_seq_one_letter_code
_entity_poly.pdbx_strand_id
1 'polypeptide(L)'
;MSYSKKGGAYGTPAGDTDFRKNWDVDEYAAKAKDREAKEKEERKARWEAKMAGKKYHQQPTGNETYTSARRNVLDLSAQVGKTQLVAAGAGVGKRGRSAGFYCESCDLTFKDNKQFVEHLNTTQHLLNTGQTTEVRRATVEEVMARIDMYVRRRDDLEREKATSLHDRLKLREDEMEKEAEEKRAKRKEEAEKKRLQREEAAKVKTGYSEDLRIEGEHDEDDMMAQMGFTGFGTTSKK
;
A
#
# COMPACT_ATOMS: atom_id res chain seq x y z
N MET A 1 -31.11 -23.67 22.27
CA MET A 1 -31.30 -24.80 23.21
C MET A 1 -29.92 -25.29 23.59
N SER A 2 -29.38 -24.79 24.70
CA SER A 2 -28.10 -25.24 25.25
C SER A 2 -28.20 -26.74 25.54
N TYR A 3 -27.41 -27.57 24.85
CA TYR A 3 -27.29 -28.97 25.23
C TYR A 3 -26.67 -29.02 26.63
N SER A 4 -27.51 -29.29 27.63
CA SER A 4 -27.10 -29.59 29.00
C SER A 4 -26.02 -30.67 28.93
N LYS A 5 -24.80 -30.31 29.33
CA LYS A 5 -23.67 -31.23 29.45
C LYS A 5 -24.12 -32.35 30.40
N LYS A 6 -24.50 -33.51 29.85
CA LYS A 6 -24.89 -34.67 30.66
C LYS A 6 -23.68 -35.07 31.48
N GLY A 7 -23.70 -34.75 32.76
CA GLY A 7 -22.71 -35.17 33.74
C GLY A 7 -22.70 -36.69 33.81
N GLY A 8 -21.50 -37.28 33.76
CA GLY A 8 -21.31 -38.69 34.07
C GLY A 8 -21.68 -38.98 35.53
N ALA A 9 -21.97 -40.25 35.85
CA ALA A 9 -22.49 -40.71 37.13
C ALA A 9 -21.64 -40.35 38.37
N TYR A 10 -20.40 -39.91 38.18
CA TYR A 10 -19.56 -39.29 39.21
C TYR A 10 -19.17 -37.91 38.71
N GLY A 11 -19.67 -36.86 39.36
CA GLY A 11 -19.75 -35.46 38.90
C GLY A 11 -18.45 -34.70 38.62
N THR A 12 -17.43 -35.35 38.08
CA THR A 12 -16.22 -34.71 37.54
C THR A 12 -16.42 -34.49 36.03
N PRO A 13 -16.51 -33.23 35.54
CA PRO A 13 -16.50 -32.98 34.11
C PRO A 13 -15.13 -33.35 33.56
N ALA A 14 -15.06 -34.34 32.68
CA ALA A 14 -13.85 -34.64 31.92
C ALA A 14 -13.46 -33.38 31.12
N GLY A 15 -12.36 -32.73 31.53
CA GLY A 15 -11.78 -31.55 30.89
C GLY A 15 -10.96 -31.87 29.63
N ASP A 16 -10.97 -33.11 29.17
CA ASP A 16 -10.12 -33.61 28.08
C ASP A 16 -10.90 -33.76 26.75
N THR A 17 -11.68 -32.74 26.39
CA THR A 17 -12.29 -32.65 25.05
C THR A 17 -12.29 -31.23 24.48
N ASP A 18 -11.61 -30.27 25.10
CA ASP A 18 -11.58 -28.86 24.66
C ASP A 18 -10.80 -28.62 23.35
N PHE A 19 -10.18 -29.66 22.78
CA PHE A 19 -9.64 -29.63 21.41
C PHE A 19 -10.72 -29.71 20.32
N ARG A 20 -11.98 -30.01 20.69
CA ARG A 20 -13.10 -30.11 19.75
C ARG A 20 -13.75 -28.73 19.58
N LYS A 21 -13.95 -28.30 18.33
CA LYS A 21 -14.73 -27.09 18.01
C LYS A 21 -16.14 -27.22 18.59
N ASN A 22 -16.41 -26.49 19.66
CA ASN A 22 -17.74 -26.32 20.21
C ASN A 22 -18.47 -25.30 19.34
N TRP A 23 -19.51 -25.75 18.64
CA TRP A 23 -20.38 -24.87 17.85
C TRP A 23 -21.40 -24.25 18.79
N ASP A 24 -21.28 -22.95 19.06
CA ASP A 24 -22.28 -22.21 19.83
C ASP A 24 -23.54 -22.00 18.98
N VAL A 25 -24.57 -22.82 19.23
CA VAL A 25 -25.83 -22.81 18.48
C VAL A 25 -26.49 -21.42 18.50
N ASP A 26 -26.33 -20.67 19.59
CA ASP A 26 -26.98 -19.36 19.73
C ASP A 26 -26.21 -18.29 18.93
N GLU A 27 -24.87 -18.35 18.89
CA GLU A 27 -24.04 -17.50 18.01
C GLU A 27 -24.34 -17.77 16.52
N TYR A 28 -24.45 -19.05 16.14
CA TYR A 28 -24.79 -19.42 14.76
C TYR A 28 -26.22 -19.03 14.38
N ALA A 29 -27.16 -19.11 15.31
CA ALA A 29 -28.53 -18.64 15.10
C ALA A 29 -28.58 -17.11 14.94
N ALA A 30 -27.78 -16.35 15.71
CA ALA A 30 -27.65 -14.91 15.53
C ALA A 30 -27.05 -14.56 14.16
N LYS A 31 -25.94 -15.20 13.77
CA LYS A 31 -25.32 -15.03 12.44
C LYS A 31 -26.25 -15.43 11.29
N ALA A 32 -27.11 -16.43 11.48
CA ALA A 32 -28.11 -16.81 10.50
C ALA A 32 -29.18 -15.72 10.33
N LYS A 33 -29.71 -15.19 11.44
CA LYS A 33 -30.68 -14.08 11.42
C LYS A 33 -30.12 -12.82 10.77
N ASP A 34 -28.88 -12.46 11.07
CA ASP A 34 -28.22 -11.30 10.45
C ASP A 34 -28.07 -11.46 8.94
N ARG A 35 -27.75 -12.67 8.48
CA ARG A 35 -27.66 -13.00 7.05
C ARG A 35 -29.03 -12.95 6.39
N GLU A 36 -30.06 -13.54 7.00
CA GLU A 36 -31.43 -13.50 6.49
C GLU A 36 -31.98 -12.06 6.43
N ALA A 37 -31.65 -11.22 7.42
CA ALA A 37 -32.01 -9.80 7.41
C ALA A 37 -31.36 -9.07 6.22
N LYS A 38 -30.05 -9.24 6.01
CA LYS A 38 -29.33 -8.67 4.87
C LYS A 38 -29.89 -9.17 3.53
N GLU A 39 -30.14 -10.47 3.39
CA GLU A 39 -30.74 -11.04 2.17
C GLU A 39 -32.15 -10.52 1.91
N LYS A 40 -32.93 -10.25 2.97
CA LYS A 40 -34.27 -9.67 2.85
C LYS A 40 -34.23 -8.21 2.41
N GLU A 41 -33.28 -7.43 2.93
CA GLU A 41 -33.02 -6.06 2.49
C GLU A 41 -32.57 -6.02 1.02
N GLU A 42 -31.60 -6.87 0.65
CA GLU A 42 -31.19 -6.99 -0.76
C GLU A 42 -32.33 -7.42 -1.67
N ARG A 43 -33.19 -8.34 -1.21
CA ARG A 43 -34.35 -8.80 -1.99
C ARG A 43 -35.35 -7.68 -2.22
N LYS A 44 -35.61 -6.85 -1.20
CA LYS A 44 -36.44 -5.65 -1.34
C LYS A 44 -35.82 -4.66 -2.31
N ALA A 45 -34.54 -4.35 -2.16
CA ALA A 45 -33.84 -3.42 -3.05
C ALA A 45 -33.78 -3.93 -4.50
N ARG A 46 -33.62 -5.25 -4.71
CA ARG A 46 -33.73 -5.88 -6.05
C ARG A 46 -35.13 -5.74 -6.63
N TRP A 47 -36.16 -5.93 -5.82
CA TRP A 47 -37.55 -5.79 -6.24
C TRP A 47 -37.88 -4.33 -6.59
N GLU A 48 -37.46 -3.37 -5.78
CA GLU A 48 -37.61 -1.94 -6.04
C GLU A 48 -36.87 -1.50 -7.30
N ALA A 49 -35.62 -1.95 -7.49
CA ALA A 49 -34.87 -1.70 -8.72
C ALA A 49 -35.60 -2.27 -9.95
N LYS A 50 -36.14 -3.49 -9.84
CA LYS A 50 -36.93 -4.12 -10.91
C LYS A 50 -38.20 -3.34 -11.21
N MET A 51 -38.92 -2.86 -10.20
CA MET A 51 -40.10 -2.02 -10.36
C MET A 51 -39.77 -0.67 -11.01
N ALA A 52 -38.59 -0.12 -10.72
CA ALA A 52 -38.06 1.08 -11.36
C ALA A 52 -37.45 0.83 -12.76
N GLY A 53 -37.48 -0.41 -13.27
CA GLY A 53 -36.88 -0.80 -14.55
C GLY A 53 -35.35 -0.74 -14.61
N LYS A 54 -34.68 -0.55 -13.46
CA LYS A 54 -33.22 -0.47 -13.34
C LYS A 54 -32.63 -1.82 -12.95
N LYS A 55 -31.39 -2.09 -13.40
CA LYS A 55 -30.64 -3.26 -12.92
C LYS A 55 -30.21 -3.01 -11.47
N TYR A 56 -30.39 -4.02 -10.61
CA TYR A 56 -29.92 -3.95 -9.24
C TYR A 56 -28.40 -3.99 -9.19
N HIS A 57 -27.83 -3.07 -8.43
CA HIS A 57 -26.42 -3.00 -8.10
C HIS A 57 -26.31 -2.92 -6.58
N GLN A 58 -25.32 -3.61 -6.01
CA GLN A 58 -25.08 -3.54 -4.57
C GLN A 58 -24.72 -2.10 -4.20
N GLN A 59 -25.34 -1.59 -3.13
CA GLN A 59 -25.10 -0.22 -2.69
C GLN A 59 -23.67 -0.09 -2.16
N PRO A 60 -22.99 1.03 -2.45
CA PRO A 60 -21.61 1.21 -2.05
C PRO A 60 -21.49 1.31 -0.53
N THR A 61 -20.51 0.60 0.04
CA THR A 61 -20.30 0.52 1.50
C THR A 61 -19.51 1.73 2.06
N GLY A 62 -19.17 2.71 1.19
CA GLY A 62 -18.47 3.95 1.58
C GLY A 62 -16.94 3.87 1.64
N ASN A 63 -16.35 2.67 1.58
CA ASN A 63 -14.90 2.48 1.50
C ASN A 63 -14.38 2.35 0.05
N GLU A 64 -15.15 2.82 -0.92
CA GLU A 64 -14.85 2.59 -2.34
C GLU A 64 -13.84 3.60 -2.87
N THR A 65 -13.04 3.14 -3.84
CA THR A 65 -12.06 3.99 -4.52
C THR A 65 -12.59 4.45 -5.87
N TYR A 66 -12.19 5.64 -6.32
CA TYR A 66 -12.53 6.09 -7.66
C TYR A 66 -11.92 5.18 -8.74
N THR A 67 -12.63 5.00 -9.85
CA THR A 67 -12.07 4.22 -10.97
C THR A 67 -10.82 4.91 -11.48
N SER A 68 -9.72 4.16 -11.51
CA SER A 68 -8.42 4.60 -12.01
C SER A 68 -8.01 3.79 -13.24
N ALA A 69 -7.07 4.33 -14.02
CA ALA A 69 -6.51 3.60 -15.15
C ALA A 69 -5.80 2.32 -14.64
N ARG A 70 -6.12 1.18 -15.26
CA ARG A 70 -5.51 -0.11 -14.92
C ARG A 70 -4.00 -0.04 -15.13
N ARG A 71 -3.24 -0.39 -14.09
CA ARG A 71 -1.77 -0.43 -14.14
C ARG A 71 -1.25 -1.79 -14.61
N ASN A 72 -2.02 -2.84 -14.39
CA ASN A 72 -1.62 -4.21 -14.72
C ASN A 72 -1.97 -4.50 -16.19
N VAL A 73 -0.96 -4.91 -16.95
CA VAL A 73 -1.14 -5.43 -18.31
C VAL A 73 -1.71 -6.84 -18.20
N LEU A 74 -2.80 -7.11 -18.92
CA LEU A 74 -3.39 -8.45 -18.99
C LEU A 74 -2.52 -9.33 -19.89
N ASP A 75 -1.93 -10.37 -19.32
CA ASP A 75 -1.19 -11.36 -20.11
C ASP A 75 -2.16 -12.37 -20.76
N LEU A 76 -2.65 -11.99 -21.94
CA LEU A 76 -3.49 -12.82 -22.78
C LEU A 76 -2.67 -13.86 -23.57
N SER A 77 -1.35 -13.72 -23.61
CA SER A 77 -0.46 -14.59 -24.39
C SER A 77 -0.21 -15.92 -23.70
N ALA A 78 -0.26 -15.93 -22.36
CA ALA A 78 -0.07 -17.12 -21.54
C ALA A 78 -1.03 -18.27 -21.87
N GLN A 79 -2.16 -18.01 -22.52
CA GLN A 79 -3.18 -19.02 -22.84
C GLN A 79 -3.17 -19.46 -24.31
N VAL A 80 -2.30 -18.86 -25.14
CA VAL A 80 -2.15 -19.22 -26.55
C VAL A 80 -1.47 -20.59 -26.65
N GLY A 81 -2.08 -21.51 -27.39
CA GLY A 81 -1.53 -22.85 -27.65
C GLY A 81 -1.67 -23.86 -26.49
N LYS A 82 -2.25 -23.47 -25.35
CA LYS A 82 -2.48 -24.38 -24.22
C LYS A 82 -3.85 -25.04 -24.32
N THR A 83 -3.88 -26.37 -24.34
CA THR A 83 -5.11 -27.15 -24.19
C THR A 83 -5.30 -27.50 -22.71
N GLN A 84 -6.50 -27.26 -22.18
CA GLN A 84 -6.84 -27.57 -20.79
C GLN A 84 -8.04 -28.53 -20.76
N LEU A 85 -7.92 -29.59 -19.98
CA LEU A 85 -9.02 -30.50 -19.69
C LEU A 85 -9.99 -29.82 -18.72
N VAL A 86 -11.21 -29.58 -19.17
CA VAL A 86 -12.30 -29.04 -18.34
C VAL A 86 -13.14 -30.22 -17.86
N ALA A 87 -13.24 -30.39 -16.54
CA ALA A 87 -14.10 -31.42 -15.98
C ALA A 87 -15.57 -31.16 -16.38
N ALA A 88 -16.28 -32.22 -16.76
CA ALA A 88 -17.69 -32.13 -17.12
C ALA A 88 -18.49 -31.59 -15.91
N GLY A 89 -19.08 -30.40 -16.05
CA GLY A 89 -19.78 -29.70 -14.96
C GLY A 89 -18.98 -28.63 -14.23
N ALA A 90 -17.68 -28.45 -14.51
CA ALA A 90 -16.86 -27.39 -13.89
C ALA A 90 -17.30 -25.96 -14.26
N GLY A 91 -18.11 -25.81 -15.32
CA GLY A 91 -18.74 -24.55 -15.68
C GLY A 91 -20.19 -24.73 -16.07
N VAL A 92 -21.08 -24.02 -15.40
CA VAL A 92 -22.49 -23.87 -15.80
C VAL A 92 -22.61 -22.49 -16.45
N GLY A 93 -22.59 -22.45 -17.77
CA GLY A 93 -22.59 -21.20 -18.54
C GLY A 93 -21.29 -20.42 -18.36
N LYS A 94 -21.39 -19.18 -17.86
CA LYS A 94 -20.24 -18.31 -17.54
C LYS A 94 -19.75 -18.46 -16.10
N ARG A 95 -20.45 -19.22 -15.24
CA ARG A 95 -20.04 -19.41 -13.84
C ARG A 95 -19.26 -20.71 -13.67
N GLY A 96 -18.23 -20.66 -12.83
CA GLY A 96 -17.33 -21.79 -12.56
C GLY A 96 -16.07 -21.79 -13.44
N ARG A 97 -15.11 -22.65 -13.12
CA ARG A 97 -13.77 -22.68 -13.74
C ARG A 97 -13.78 -23.46 -15.06
N SER A 98 -14.51 -22.98 -16.06
CA SER A 98 -14.43 -23.50 -17.42
C SER A 98 -13.18 -23.01 -18.15
N ALA A 99 -12.86 -23.61 -19.30
CA ALA A 99 -11.80 -23.10 -20.18
C ALA A 99 -12.03 -21.62 -20.55
N GLY A 100 -10.98 -20.81 -20.41
CA GLY A 100 -10.97 -19.38 -20.71
C GLY A 100 -10.28 -18.55 -19.62
N PHE A 101 -10.48 -17.23 -19.68
CA PHE A 101 -10.03 -16.29 -18.66
C PHE A 101 -11.00 -16.27 -17.50
N TYR A 102 -10.48 -16.39 -16.28
CA TYR A 102 -11.27 -16.36 -15.07
C TYR A 102 -11.16 -15.02 -14.35
N CYS A 103 -12.28 -14.50 -13.87
CA CYS A 103 -12.33 -13.34 -12.99
C CYS A 103 -12.64 -13.76 -11.54
N GLU A 104 -11.73 -13.47 -10.62
CA GLU A 104 -11.84 -13.84 -9.19
C GLU A 104 -12.85 -13.04 -8.39
N SER A 105 -13.09 -11.79 -8.76
CA SER A 105 -14.08 -10.95 -8.06
C SER A 105 -15.52 -11.24 -8.45
N CYS A 106 -15.74 -11.90 -9.58
CA CYS A 106 -17.09 -12.13 -10.13
C CYS A 106 -17.45 -13.61 -10.26
N ASP A 107 -16.49 -14.52 -10.09
CA ASP A 107 -16.61 -15.95 -10.33
C ASP A 107 -17.16 -16.29 -11.73
N LEU A 108 -16.70 -15.52 -12.72
CA LEU A 108 -17.08 -15.65 -14.13
C LEU A 108 -15.90 -16.03 -15.01
N THR A 109 -16.15 -16.93 -15.95
CA THR A 109 -15.23 -17.30 -17.02
C THR A 109 -15.66 -16.74 -18.36
N PHE A 110 -14.67 -16.26 -19.12
CA PHE A 110 -14.83 -15.72 -20.45
C PHE A 110 -13.94 -16.46 -21.43
N LYS A 111 -14.52 -16.92 -22.53
CA LYS A 111 -13.79 -17.65 -23.58
C LYS A 111 -13.04 -16.71 -24.52
N ASP A 112 -13.50 -15.46 -24.63
CA ASP A 112 -12.94 -14.45 -25.52
C ASP A 112 -12.23 -13.34 -24.76
N ASN A 113 -11.09 -12.87 -25.27
CA ASN A 113 -10.32 -11.75 -24.70
C ASN A 113 -11.15 -10.48 -24.61
N LYS A 114 -11.91 -10.16 -25.67
CA LYS A 114 -12.74 -8.95 -25.73
C LYS A 114 -13.81 -8.96 -24.65
N GLN A 115 -14.52 -10.09 -24.50
CA GLN A 115 -15.53 -10.24 -23.46
C GLN A 115 -14.93 -10.14 -22.05
N PHE A 116 -13.72 -10.64 -21.84
CA PHE A 116 -13.03 -10.51 -20.56
C PHE A 116 -12.67 -9.05 -20.25
N VAL A 117 -12.14 -8.30 -21.22
CA VAL A 117 -11.82 -6.88 -21.05
C VAL A 117 -13.08 -6.03 -20.85
N GLU A 118 -14.14 -6.31 -21.59
CA GLU A 118 -15.45 -5.67 -21.41
C GLU A 118 -16.00 -5.96 -20.01
N HIS A 119 -15.98 -7.23 -19.57
CA HIS A 119 -16.42 -7.63 -18.25
C HIS A 119 -15.70 -6.85 -17.15
N LEU A 120 -14.38 -6.80 -17.24
CA LEU A 120 -13.54 -6.06 -16.32
C LEU A 120 -13.98 -4.59 -16.22
N ASN A 121 -14.43 -3.96 -17.31
CA ASN A 121 -14.89 -2.56 -17.33
C ASN A 121 -16.38 -2.39 -17.03
N THR A 122 -17.14 -3.47 -16.82
CA THR A 122 -18.55 -3.36 -16.44
C THR A 122 -18.73 -2.85 -15.02
N THR A 123 -19.82 -2.13 -14.78
CA THR A 123 -20.20 -1.63 -13.46
C THR A 123 -20.32 -2.74 -12.42
N GLN A 124 -20.74 -3.94 -12.83
CA GLN A 124 -20.81 -5.11 -11.95
C GLN A 124 -19.43 -5.51 -11.42
N HIS A 125 -18.41 -5.57 -12.29
CA HIS A 125 -17.06 -5.91 -11.84
C HIS A 125 -16.47 -4.83 -10.95
N LEU A 126 -16.64 -3.55 -11.32
CA LEU A 126 -16.13 -2.41 -10.56
C LEU A 126 -16.71 -2.36 -9.14
N LEU A 127 -18.03 -2.55 -9.00
CA LEU A 127 -18.66 -2.59 -7.69
C LEU A 127 -18.17 -3.78 -6.84
N ASN A 128 -18.00 -4.96 -7.46
CA ASN A 128 -17.45 -6.13 -6.76
C ASN A 128 -15.99 -5.92 -6.32
N THR A 129 -15.21 -5.11 -7.04
CA THR A 129 -13.83 -4.76 -6.68
C THR A 129 -13.74 -3.54 -5.74
N GLY A 130 -14.87 -2.95 -5.35
CA GLY A 130 -14.91 -1.76 -4.49
C GLY A 130 -14.48 -0.48 -5.19
N GLN A 131 -14.71 -0.39 -6.51
CA GLN A 131 -14.47 0.79 -7.33
C GLN A 131 -15.78 1.45 -7.75
N THR A 132 -15.87 2.77 -7.58
CA THR A 132 -17.00 3.55 -8.09
C THR A 132 -16.88 3.73 -9.59
N THR A 133 -17.98 3.74 -10.33
CA THR A 133 -17.98 4.02 -11.78
C THR A 133 -17.56 5.44 -12.15
N GLU A 134 -17.50 6.33 -11.15
CA GLU A 134 -17.11 7.72 -11.32
C GLU A 134 -15.60 7.89 -11.34
N VAL A 135 -15.14 8.79 -12.21
CA VAL A 135 -13.73 9.16 -12.35
C VAL A 135 -13.53 10.57 -11.80
N ARG A 136 -12.57 10.73 -10.90
CA ARG A 136 -12.21 12.04 -10.34
C ARG A 136 -11.54 12.91 -11.41
N ARG A 137 -11.91 14.18 -11.47
CA ARG A 137 -11.18 15.18 -12.28
C ARG A 137 -9.78 15.39 -11.70
N ALA A 138 -8.76 15.38 -12.56
CA ALA A 138 -7.38 15.60 -12.16
C ALA A 138 -7.14 17.07 -11.77
N THR A 139 -6.28 17.30 -10.78
CA THR A 139 -5.81 18.64 -10.42
C THR A 139 -4.64 19.07 -11.32
N VAL A 140 -4.32 20.36 -11.34
CA VAL A 140 -3.18 20.89 -12.11
C VAL A 140 -1.87 20.24 -11.65
N GLU A 141 -1.67 20.12 -10.34
CA GLU A 141 -0.49 19.49 -9.74
C GLU A 141 -0.33 18.02 -10.17
N GLU A 142 -1.43 17.26 -10.23
CA GLU A 142 -1.42 15.86 -10.68
C GLU A 142 -1.04 15.75 -12.16
N VAL A 143 -1.46 16.70 -12.99
CA VAL A 143 -1.09 16.75 -14.40
C VAL A 143 0.39 17.07 -14.55
N MET A 144 0.92 18.04 -13.80
CA MET A 144 2.34 18.39 -13.84
C MET A 144 3.20 17.20 -13.40
N ALA A 145 2.88 16.56 -12.27
CA ALA A 145 3.58 15.37 -11.79
C ALA A 145 3.53 14.21 -12.81
N ARG A 146 2.42 14.08 -13.55
CA ARG A 146 2.27 13.06 -14.59
C ARG A 146 3.14 13.36 -15.81
N ILE A 147 3.21 14.62 -16.23
CA ILE A 147 4.09 15.06 -17.33
C ILE A 147 5.55 14.81 -16.96
N ASP A 148 5.97 15.19 -15.76
CA ASP A 148 7.34 14.95 -15.26
C ASP A 148 7.69 13.46 -15.27
N MET A 149 6.75 12.60 -14.87
CA MET A 149 6.93 11.14 -14.93
C MET A 149 7.14 10.63 -16.35
N TYR A 150 6.42 11.17 -17.34
CA TYR A 150 6.60 10.80 -18.75
C TYR A 150 7.90 11.33 -19.34
N VAL A 151 8.32 12.55 -18.98
CA VAL A 151 9.61 13.12 -19.39
C VAL A 151 10.75 12.26 -18.85
N ARG A 152 10.76 11.96 -17.55
CA ARG A 152 11.77 11.07 -16.93
C ARG A 152 11.81 9.70 -17.61
N ARG A 153 10.65 9.09 -17.85
CA ARG A 153 10.57 7.80 -18.53
C ARG A 153 11.13 7.85 -19.95
N ARG A 154 10.94 8.97 -20.66
CA ARG A 154 11.51 9.17 -22.00
C ARG A 154 13.03 9.28 -21.91
N ASP A 155 13.55 10.07 -20.98
CA ASP A 155 14.99 10.24 -20.78
C ASP A 155 15.65 8.89 -20.43
N ASP A 156 15.02 8.10 -19.56
CA ASP A 156 15.50 6.77 -19.19
C ASP A 156 15.57 5.84 -20.41
N LEU A 157 14.53 5.82 -21.24
CA LEU A 157 14.52 5.04 -22.49
C LEU A 157 15.56 5.53 -23.51
N GLU A 158 15.87 6.83 -23.54
CA GLU A 158 16.93 7.40 -24.38
C GLU A 158 18.32 7.00 -23.86
N ARG A 159 18.54 6.97 -22.54
CA ARG A 159 19.76 6.43 -21.93
C ARG A 159 19.94 4.94 -22.20
N GLU A 160 18.87 4.14 -22.11
CA GLU A 160 18.92 2.71 -22.42
C GLU A 160 19.27 2.43 -23.89
N LYS A 161 18.88 3.34 -24.80
CA LYS A 161 19.24 3.27 -26.22
C LYS A 161 20.69 3.65 -26.51
N ALA A 162 21.44 4.18 -25.53
CA ALA A 162 22.88 4.43 -25.67
C ALA A 162 23.64 3.09 -25.76
N THR A 163 23.84 2.63 -27.00
CA THR A 163 24.49 1.35 -27.31
C THR A 163 26.01 1.47 -27.45
N SER A 164 26.57 2.67 -27.63
CA SER A 164 28.02 2.86 -27.75
C SER A 164 28.72 2.90 -26.39
N LEU A 165 29.94 2.36 -26.31
CA LEU A 165 30.76 2.36 -25.09
C LEU A 165 31.07 3.78 -24.61
N HIS A 166 31.30 4.70 -25.55
CA HIS A 166 31.65 6.08 -25.26
C HIS A 166 30.48 6.86 -24.66
N ASP A 167 29.26 6.64 -25.16
CA ASP A 167 28.05 7.25 -24.61
C ASP A 167 27.75 6.72 -23.20
N ARG A 168 28.00 5.42 -22.96
CA ARG A 168 27.87 4.83 -21.61
C ARG A 168 28.89 5.36 -20.61
N LEU A 169 30.13 5.62 -21.05
CA LEU A 169 31.15 6.22 -20.18
C LEU A 169 30.80 7.66 -19.80
N LYS A 170 30.34 8.47 -20.77
CA LYS A 170 29.88 9.84 -20.51
C LYS A 170 28.69 9.88 -19.55
N LEU A 171 27.69 9.02 -19.76
CA LEU A 171 26.56 8.91 -18.83
C LEU A 171 27.01 8.57 -17.40
N ARG A 172 28.01 7.71 -17.25
CA ARG A 172 28.55 7.35 -15.93
C ARG A 172 29.34 8.48 -15.28
N GLU A 173 30.09 9.25 -16.07
CA GLU A 173 30.80 10.44 -15.60
C GLU A 173 29.81 11.51 -15.14
N ASP A 174 28.75 11.76 -15.91
CA ASP A 174 27.68 12.70 -15.54
C ASP A 174 26.92 12.26 -14.28
N GLU A 175 26.69 10.96 -14.09
CA GLU A 175 26.09 10.40 -12.87
C GLU A 175 27.00 10.59 -11.65
N MET A 176 28.31 10.33 -11.80
CA MET A 176 29.31 10.54 -10.74
C MET A 176 29.45 12.02 -10.35
N GLU A 177 29.39 12.92 -11.32
CA GLU A 177 29.44 14.36 -11.07
C GLU A 177 28.20 14.83 -10.32
N LYS A 178 27.00 14.39 -10.73
CA LYS A 178 25.75 14.68 -10.01
C LYS A 178 25.76 14.13 -8.58
N GLU A 179 26.26 12.91 -8.36
CA GLU A 179 26.38 12.35 -7.01
C GLU A 179 27.37 13.15 -6.15
N ALA A 180 28.46 13.62 -6.74
CA ALA A 180 29.42 14.48 -6.06
C ALA A 180 28.80 15.86 -5.72
N GLU A 181 28.00 16.44 -6.61
CA GLU A 181 27.26 17.67 -6.37
C GLU A 181 26.19 17.52 -5.28
N GLU A 182 25.41 16.43 -5.30
CA GLU A 182 24.45 16.13 -4.23
C GLU A 182 25.14 15.91 -2.88
N LYS A 183 26.28 15.22 -2.85
CA LYS A 183 27.10 15.09 -1.63
C LYS A 183 27.63 16.44 -1.16
N ARG A 184 28.02 17.34 -2.07
CA ARG A 184 28.43 18.71 -1.74
C ARG A 184 27.25 19.54 -1.22
N ALA A 185 26.06 19.40 -1.81
CA ALA A 185 24.84 20.08 -1.37
C ALA A 185 24.41 19.61 0.02
N LYS A 186 24.36 18.29 0.27
CA LYS A 186 24.06 17.71 1.59
C LYS A 186 25.03 18.19 2.67
N ARG A 187 26.34 18.25 2.36
CA ARG A 187 27.36 18.80 3.28
C ARG A 187 27.11 20.29 3.59
N LYS A 188 26.68 21.09 2.60
CA LYS A 188 26.34 22.50 2.81
C LYS A 188 25.08 22.67 3.67
N GLU A 189 24.03 21.90 3.41
CA GLU A 189 22.80 21.91 4.21
C GLU A 189 23.06 21.47 5.66
N GLU A 190 23.88 20.44 5.88
CA GLU A 190 24.28 20.02 7.23
C GLU A 190 25.10 21.09 7.95
N ALA A 191 26.02 21.75 7.25
CA ALA A 191 26.79 22.85 7.82
C ALA A 191 25.91 24.06 8.17
N GLU A 192 24.92 24.37 7.34
CA GLU A 192 23.96 25.45 7.58
C GLU A 192 23.02 25.13 8.76
N LYS A 193 22.51 23.89 8.84
CA LYS A 193 21.74 23.42 10.01
C LYS A 193 22.56 23.52 11.30
N LYS A 194 23.84 23.13 11.27
CA LYS A 194 24.74 23.28 12.43
C LYS A 194 25.00 24.75 12.78
N ARG A 195 25.06 25.66 11.80
CA ARG A 195 25.21 27.10 12.04
C ARG A 195 23.96 27.68 12.70
N LEU A 196 22.77 27.34 12.20
CA LEU A 196 21.50 27.77 12.79
C LEU A 196 21.33 27.26 14.22
N GLN A 197 21.66 25.99 14.49
CA GLN A 197 21.67 25.43 15.85
C GLN A 197 22.64 26.15 16.78
N ARG A 198 23.82 26.55 16.29
CA ARG A 198 24.77 27.36 17.08
C ARG A 198 24.27 28.77 17.35
N GLU A 199 23.59 29.40 16.38
CA GLU A 199 22.98 30.73 16.56
C GLU A 199 21.80 30.69 17.53
N GLU A 200 20.98 29.63 17.50
CA GLU A 200 19.91 29.39 18.47
C GLU A 200 20.49 29.15 19.88
N ALA A 201 21.53 28.31 20.00
CA ALA A 201 22.22 28.09 21.27
C ALA A 201 22.88 29.36 21.81
N ALA A 202 23.46 30.21 20.95
CA ALA A 202 24.04 31.49 21.33
C ALA A 202 22.96 32.48 21.81
N LYS A 203 21.80 32.55 21.14
CA LYS A 203 20.66 33.37 21.56
C LYS A 203 20.10 32.92 22.92
N VAL A 204 20.04 31.62 23.16
CA VAL A 204 19.65 31.05 24.46
C VAL A 204 20.68 31.40 25.54
N LYS A 205 21.99 31.34 25.24
CA LYS A 205 23.05 31.72 26.17
C LYS A 205 23.04 33.22 26.53
N THR A 206 22.74 34.10 25.57
CA THR A 206 22.61 35.54 25.83
C THR A 206 21.33 35.91 26.60
N GLY A 207 20.32 35.04 26.64
CA GLY A 207 19.12 35.23 27.45
C GLY A 207 19.25 34.77 28.91
N TYR A 208 20.32 34.03 29.25
CA TYR A 208 20.50 33.43 30.59
C TYR A 208 21.63 34.08 31.40
N SER A 209 22.31 35.11 30.89
CA SER A 209 23.48 35.72 31.54
C SER A 209 23.22 37.08 32.23
N GLU A 210 21.98 37.52 32.39
CA GLU A 210 21.69 38.80 33.06
C GLU A 210 21.14 38.66 34.49
N ASP A 211 21.03 37.45 35.04
CA ASP A 211 20.81 37.25 36.47
C ASP A 211 21.51 35.96 36.96
N LEU A 212 22.31 36.10 38.03
CA LEU A 212 23.09 35.08 38.78
C LEU A 212 24.61 35.02 38.50
N ARG A 213 25.31 36.02 39.04
CA ARG A 213 26.70 35.89 39.51
C ARG A 213 26.73 34.98 40.74
N ILE A 214 27.11 33.71 40.57
CA ILE A 214 27.60 32.84 41.65
C ILE A 214 28.97 32.31 41.19
N GLU A 215 29.97 32.54 42.04
CA GLU A 215 31.37 32.21 41.87
C GLU A 215 31.57 30.70 41.67
N GLY A 216 32.35 30.32 40.65
CA GLY A 216 32.73 28.92 40.40
C GLY A 216 33.03 28.61 38.94
N GLU A 217 34.12 29.16 38.40
CA GLU A 217 34.72 28.76 37.13
C GLU A 217 35.00 27.24 37.10
N HIS A 218 34.44 26.55 36.11
CA HIS A 218 35.10 25.40 35.51
C HIS A 218 34.83 25.45 34.01
N ASP A 219 35.80 26.02 33.29
CA ASP A 219 35.82 26.01 31.83
C ASP A 219 35.82 24.56 31.33
N GLU A 220 35.12 24.33 30.22
CA GLU A 220 34.98 23.01 29.58
C GLU A 220 36.35 22.36 29.25
N ASP A 221 37.41 23.18 29.18
CA ASP A 221 38.80 22.76 28.98
C ASP A 221 39.40 22.02 30.20
N ASP A 222 39.02 22.37 31.44
CA ASP A 222 39.49 21.68 32.66
C ASP A 222 38.78 20.33 32.85
N MET A 223 37.52 20.25 32.44
CA MET A 223 36.77 18.98 32.43
C MET A 223 37.28 18.02 31.36
N MET A 224 37.75 18.52 30.20
CA MET A 224 38.44 17.71 29.18
C MET A 224 39.83 17.26 29.63
N ALA A 225 40.55 18.08 30.38
CA ALA A 225 41.85 17.71 30.97
C ALA A 225 41.69 16.62 32.04
N GLN A 226 40.64 16.68 32.86
CA GLN A 226 40.37 15.69 33.91
C GLN A 226 39.86 14.34 33.36
N MET A 227 39.29 14.33 32.15
CA MET A 227 38.87 13.11 31.44
C MET A 227 39.96 12.51 30.53
N GLY A 228 41.20 13.03 30.57
CA GLY A 228 42.36 12.40 29.95
C GLY A 228 42.49 12.56 28.43
N PHE A 229 41.77 13.50 27.81
CA PHE A 229 41.92 13.80 26.38
C PHE A 229 42.95 14.92 26.15
N THR A 230 44.20 14.66 26.49
CA THR A 230 45.32 15.54 26.16
C THR A 230 46.04 15.08 24.89
N GLY A 231 45.74 15.74 23.76
CA GLY A 231 46.68 15.99 22.66
C GLY A 231 47.14 14.85 21.74
N PHE A 232 46.51 14.73 20.56
CA PHE A 232 47.19 14.19 19.38
C PHE A 232 47.83 15.37 18.63
N GLY A 233 49.16 15.48 18.70
CA GLY A 233 49.92 16.66 18.32
C GLY A 233 49.77 17.08 16.86
N THR A 234 49.49 18.37 16.64
CA THR A 234 49.70 19.03 15.35
C THR A 234 51.20 19.30 15.18
N THR A 235 51.85 18.60 14.26
CA THR A 235 53.24 18.87 13.85
C THR A 235 53.28 20.11 12.96
N SER A 236 53.68 21.26 13.52
CA SER A 236 54.13 22.43 12.76
C SER A 236 55.16 23.21 13.57
N LYS A 237 56.45 22.97 13.28
CA LYS A 237 57.53 23.98 13.18
C LYS A 237 58.89 23.33 12.87
N LYS A 238 59.16 23.09 11.59
CA LYS A 238 60.35 23.47 10.81
C LYS A 238 60.25 22.93 9.40
#